data_AF-A0A3N6D267-F1
#
_entry.id   AF-A0A3N6D267-F1
#
_cell.length_a   1.000
_cell.length_b   1.000
_cell.length_c   1.000
_cell.angle_alpha   90.00
_cell.angle_beta   90.00
_cell.angle_gamma   90.00
#
_symmetry.space_group_name_H-M   'P 1'
#
loop_
_entity.id
_entity.type
_entity.pdbx_description
1 polymer ?
#
loop_
_entity_poly.entity_id
_entity_poly.type
_entity_poly.pdbx_seq_one_letter_code
_entity_poly.pdbx_strand_id
1 'polypeptide(L)'
;MTAFGLVAVTFLQFAFLHEEIWQMAAGSAFTGLGIGLALGAMPTVIVEASDPTRTGIAAALYNNVKTLGGAVAGGVFATLLGAFLSPATGEPGEGGYTALWLAASAAAVLALVATAFSRRREG
;
A
#
# COMPACT_ATOMS: atom_id res chain seq x y z
N MET A 1 -6.01 10.32 -4.00
CA MET A 1 -4.97 11.18 -3.39
C MET A 1 -4.96 11.07 -1.87
N THR A 2 -6.06 11.39 -1.18
CA THR A 2 -6.15 11.33 0.30
C THR A 2 -5.81 9.95 0.88
N ALA A 3 -6.32 8.87 0.28
CA ALA A 3 -6.02 7.50 0.69
C ALA A 3 -4.51 7.18 0.66
N PHE A 4 -3.83 7.44 -0.47
CA PHE A 4 -2.40 7.18 -0.61
C PHE A 4 -1.53 8.06 0.31
N GLY A 5 -1.92 9.32 0.51
CA GLY A 5 -1.26 10.21 1.47
C GLY A 5 -1.37 9.69 2.91
N LEU A 6 -2.56 9.24 3.31
CA LEU A 6 -2.78 8.68 4.64
C LEU A 6 -1.94 7.41 4.86
N VAL A 7 -1.91 6.51 3.88
CA VAL A 7 -1.09 5.28 3.92
C VAL A 7 0.40 5.62 4.00
N ALA A 8 0.89 6.58 3.22
CA ALA A 8 2.29 7.01 3.25
C ALA A 8 2.70 7.55 4.63
N VAL A 9 1.87 8.43 5.21
CA VAL A 9 2.11 9.01 6.55
C VAL A 9 2.10 7.93 7.62
N THR A 10 1.19 6.95 7.52
CA THR A 10 1.07 5.90 8.52
C THR A 10 2.26 4.96 8.52
N PHE A 11 2.75 4.55 7.33
CA PHE A 11 3.98 3.77 7.26
C PHE A 11 5.21 4.56 7.72
N LEU A 12 5.24 5.87 7.48
CA LEU A 12 6.28 6.74 8.03
C LEU A 12 6.21 6.79 9.55
N GLN A 13 4.99 6.89 10.12
CA GLN A 13 4.78 6.83 11.56
C GLN A 13 5.27 5.51 12.14
N PHE A 14 5.00 4.36 11.51
CA PHE A 14 5.56 3.08 11.98
C PHE A 14 7.09 3.04 11.91
N ALA A 15 7.72 3.70 10.94
CA ALA A 15 9.17 3.71 10.84
C ALA A 15 9.87 4.55 11.94
N PHE A 16 9.18 5.54 12.52
CA PHE A 16 9.76 6.46 13.52
C PHE A 16 9.15 6.34 14.92
N LEU A 17 7.93 5.81 15.03
CA LEU A 17 7.16 5.69 16.27
C LEU A 17 6.57 4.28 16.35
N HIS A 18 7.38 3.34 16.84
CA HIS A 18 7.03 1.92 17.00
C HIS A 18 7.38 1.34 18.37
N GLU A 19 7.74 2.17 19.33
CA GLU A 19 8.18 1.73 20.68
C GLU A 19 7.00 1.29 21.55
N GLU A 20 5.81 1.84 21.31
CA GLU A 20 4.64 1.63 22.14
C GLU A 20 3.48 0.98 21.37
N ILE A 21 2.76 0.06 22.04
CA ILE A 21 1.65 -0.70 21.43
C ILE A 21 0.54 0.23 20.91
N TRP A 22 0.28 1.34 21.61
CA TRP A 22 -0.75 2.30 21.20
C TRP A 22 -0.40 3.00 19.89
N GLN A 23 0.90 3.22 19.59
CA GLN A 23 1.35 3.82 18.34
C GLN A 23 1.04 2.89 17.16
N MET A 24 1.26 1.59 17.34
CA MET A 24 0.92 0.56 16.35
C MET A 24 -0.59 0.44 16.14
N ALA A 25 -1.36 0.47 17.23
CA ALA A 25 -2.82 0.39 17.16
C ALA A 25 -3.42 1.60 16.42
N ALA A 26 -2.96 2.81 16.75
CA ALA A 26 -3.40 4.04 16.08
C ALA A 26 -3.04 4.02 14.59
N GLY A 27 -1.80 3.69 14.23
CA GLY A 27 -1.41 3.57 12.83
C GLY A 27 -2.17 2.46 12.10
N SER A 28 -2.48 1.33 12.75
CA SER A 28 -3.26 0.26 12.11
C SER A 28 -4.67 0.73 11.74
N ALA A 29 -5.30 1.54 12.61
CA ALA A 29 -6.59 2.16 12.31
C ALA A 29 -6.51 3.10 11.10
N PHE A 30 -5.50 3.97 11.03
CA PHE A 30 -5.32 4.88 9.88
C PHE A 30 -4.97 4.13 8.58
N THR A 31 -4.17 3.08 8.67
CA THR A 31 -3.88 2.20 7.52
C THR A 31 -5.16 1.55 7.01
N GLY A 32 -5.98 1.00 7.90
CA GLY A 32 -7.27 0.41 7.56
C GLY A 32 -8.21 1.40 6.90
N LEU A 33 -8.29 2.64 7.42
CA LEU A 33 -9.06 3.72 6.79
C LEU A 33 -8.54 4.07 5.40
N GLY A 34 -7.23 4.22 5.23
CA GLY A 34 -6.61 4.53 3.95
C GLY A 34 -6.86 3.46 2.89
N ILE A 35 -6.70 2.19 3.27
CA ILE A 35 -6.98 1.04 2.40
C ILE A 35 -8.48 0.96 2.08
N GLY A 36 -9.35 1.15 3.08
CA GLY A 36 -10.81 1.16 2.88
C GLY A 36 -11.26 2.25 1.90
N LEU A 37 -10.71 3.45 2.02
CA LEU A 37 -10.96 4.55 1.08
C LEU A 37 -10.48 4.22 -0.33
N ALA A 38 -9.31 3.58 -0.48
CA ALA A 38 -8.78 3.19 -1.78
C ALA A 38 -9.63 2.10 -2.44
N LEU A 39 -9.92 1.02 -1.71
CA LEU A 39 -10.64 -0.15 -2.23
C LEU A 39 -12.14 0.09 -2.39
N GLY A 40 -12.72 1.01 -1.62
CA GLY A 40 -14.15 1.33 -1.69
C GLY A 40 -14.54 2.14 -2.93
N ALA A 41 -13.67 3.04 -3.41
CA ALA A 41 -13.98 3.91 -4.54
C ALA A 41 -13.50 3.35 -5.89
N MET A 42 -12.37 2.63 -5.91
CA MET A 42 -11.74 2.20 -7.16
C MET A 42 -12.62 1.33 -8.07
N PRO A 43 -13.32 0.28 -7.59
CA PRO A 43 -14.14 -0.56 -8.45
C PRO A 43 -15.24 0.23 -9.16
N THR A 44 -15.90 1.14 -8.43
CA THR A 44 -16.97 1.99 -8.97
C THR A 44 -16.44 2.90 -10.06
N VAL A 45 -15.31 3.59 -9.82
CA VAL A 45 -14.67 4.47 -10.82
C VAL A 45 -14.28 3.70 -12.08
N ILE A 46 -13.76 2.48 -11.93
CA ILE A 46 -13.36 1.64 -13.08
C ILE A 46 -14.57 1.22 -13.91
N VAL A 47 -15.68 0.87 -13.25
CA VAL A 47 -16.93 0.52 -13.93
C VAL A 47 -17.51 1.74 -14.65
N GLU A 48 -17.59 2.90 -13.99
CA GLU A 48 -18.12 4.14 -14.57
C GLU A 48 -17.29 4.66 -15.75
N ALA A 49 -15.97 4.48 -15.72
CA ALA A 49 -15.08 4.87 -16.81
C ALA A 49 -15.07 3.89 -18.00
N SER A 50 -15.71 2.72 -17.85
CA SER A 50 -15.70 1.67 -18.87
C SER A 50 -16.95 1.70 -19.77
N ASP A 51 -16.77 1.34 -21.04
CA ASP A 51 -17.89 1.12 -21.96
C ASP A 51 -18.81 0.02 -21.38
N PRO A 52 -20.15 0.19 -21.38
CA PRO A 52 -21.09 -0.78 -20.83
C PRO A 52 -20.85 -2.22 -21.30
N THR A 53 -20.39 -2.40 -22.54
CA THR A 53 -20.08 -3.71 -23.13
C THR A 53 -18.79 -4.34 -22.62
N ARG A 54 -17.91 -3.57 -21.95
CA ARG A 54 -16.57 -3.97 -21.51
C ARG A 54 -16.36 -3.91 -19.98
N THR A 55 -17.39 -3.55 -19.22
CA THR A 55 -17.38 -3.49 -17.75
C THR A 55 -16.83 -4.76 -17.10
N GLY A 56 -17.25 -5.94 -17.57
CA GLY A 56 -16.76 -7.23 -17.07
C GLY A 56 -15.25 -7.44 -17.31
N ILE A 57 -14.75 -7.00 -18.47
CA ILE A 57 -13.31 -7.07 -18.80
C ILE A 57 -12.52 -6.09 -17.93
N ALA A 58 -13.04 -4.87 -17.72
CA ALA A 58 -12.40 -3.87 -16.87
C ALA A 58 -12.31 -4.32 -15.41
N ALA A 59 -13.38 -4.88 -14.86
CA ALA A 59 -13.40 -5.43 -13.51
C ALA A 59 -12.45 -6.63 -13.36
N ALA A 60 -12.38 -7.53 -14.35
CA ALA A 60 -11.45 -8.64 -14.37
C ALA A 60 -9.98 -8.15 -14.41
N LEU A 61 -9.68 -7.15 -15.25
CA LEU A 61 -8.35 -6.55 -15.33
C LEU A 61 -7.94 -5.92 -13.99
N TYR A 62 -8.83 -5.16 -13.35
CA TYR A 62 -8.59 -4.59 -12.03
C TYR A 62 -8.22 -5.65 -10.99
N ASN A 63 -9.02 -6.73 -10.91
CA ASN A 63 -8.76 -7.80 -9.96
C ASN A 63 -7.45 -8.54 -10.25
N ASN A 64 -7.11 -8.75 -11.51
CA ASN A 64 -5.84 -9.36 -11.90
C ASN A 64 -4.65 -8.48 -11.51
N VAL A 65 -4.71 -7.17 -11.79
CA VAL A 65 -3.66 -6.22 -11.40
C VAL A 65 -3.51 -6.15 -9.89
N LYS A 66 -4.61 -6.11 -9.13
CA LYS A 66 -4.62 -6.12 -7.66
C LYS A 66 -3.92 -7.37 -7.11
N THR A 67 -4.28 -8.55 -7.63
CA THR A 67 -3.71 -9.82 -7.18
C THR A 67 -2.24 -9.94 -7.55
N LEU A 68 -1.86 -9.56 -8.78
CA LEU A 68 -0.48 -9.53 -9.22
C LEU A 68 0.37 -8.59 -8.37
N GLY A 69 -0.12 -7.38 -8.11
CA GLY A 69 0.54 -6.41 -7.23
C GLY A 69 0.76 -6.97 -5.83
N GLY A 70 -0.25 -7.65 -5.27
CA GLY A 70 -0.13 -8.34 -3.98
C GLY A 70 0.92 -9.45 -3.97
N ALA A 71 1.00 -10.27 -5.03
CA ALA A 71 2.00 -11.31 -5.15
C ALA A 71 3.43 -10.75 -5.24
N VAL A 72 3.62 -9.72 -6.06
CA VAL A 72 4.92 -9.04 -6.20
C VAL A 72 5.32 -8.38 -4.88
N ALA A 73 4.41 -7.65 -4.24
CA ALA A 73 4.67 -7.02 -2.94
C ALA A 73 5.02 -8.06 -1.87
N GLY A 74 4.28 -9.17 -1.80
CA GLY A 74 4.54 -10.26 -0.87
C GLY A 74 5.93 -10.87 -1.07
N GLY A 75 6.33 -11.13 -2.32
CA GLY A 75 7.67 -11.62 -2.65
C GLY A 75 8.78 -10.65 -2.23
N VAL A 76 8.64 -9.37 -2.59
CA VAL A 76 9.60 -8.32 -2.22
C VAL A 76 9.71 -8.20 -0.70
N PHE A 77 8.59 -8.20 0.02
CA PHE A 77 8.56 -8.09 1.47
C PHE A 77 9.18 -9.31 2.16
N ALA A 78 8.91 -10.51 1.65
CA ALA A 78 9.53 -11.74 2.16
C ALA A 78 11.04 -11.73 1.95
N THR A 79 11.52 -11.36 0.76
CA THR A 79 12.96 -11.24 0.48
C THR A 79 13.62 -10.17 1.34
N LEU A 80 12.96 -9.01 1.51
CA LEU A 80 13.48 -7.92 2.32
C LEU A 80 13.62 -8.35 3.79
N LEU A 81 12.57 -8.88 4.41
CA LEU A 81 12.63 -9.36 5.80
C LEU A 81 13.63 -10.51 5.95
N GLY A 82 13.71 -11.40 4.96
CA GLY A 82 14.68 -12.48 4.90
C GLY A 82 16.14 -12.00 4.94
N ALA A 83 16.43 -10.81 4.39
CA ALA A 83 17.77 -10.22 4.43
C ALA A 83 18.16 -9.65 5.81
N PHE A 84 17.19 -9.41 6.69
CA PHE A 84 17.40 -8.86 8.04
C PHE A 84 17.18 -9.91 9.15
N LEU A 85 17.24 -11.20 8.82
CA LEU A 85 17.13 -12.27 9.80
C LEU A 85 18.29 -12.26 10.79
N SER A 86 17.95 -12.32 12.08
CA SER A 86 18.92 -12.52 13.14
C SER A 86 19.47 -13.95 13.12
N PRO A 87 20.80 -14.14 13.12
CA PRO A 87 21.40 -15.49 13.20
C PRO A 87 21.04 -16.24 14.49
N ALA A 88 20.66 -15.52 15.55
CA ALA A 88 20.38 -16.10 16.86
C ALA A 88 18.93 -16.61 17.00
N THR A 89 17.95 -15.89 16.45
CA THR A 89 16.52 -16.23 16.60
C THR A 89 15.90 -16.75 15.30
N GLY A 90 16.53 -16.49 14.15
CA GLY A 90 15.94 -16.78 12.84
C GLY A 90 14.78 -15.85 12.48
N GLU A 91 14.60 -14.75 13.22
CA GLU A 91 13.52 -13.78 13.03
C GLU A 91 14.05 -12.45 12.47
N PRO A 92 13.26 -11.70 11.68
CA PRO A 92 13.66 -10.39 11.21
C PRO A 92 13.88 -9.43 12.39
N GLY A 93 15.05 -8.79 12.44
CA GLY A 93 15.32 -7.74 13.43
C GLY A 93 14.46 -6.50 13.20
N GLU A 94 14.42 -5.61 14.20
CA GLU A 94 13.70 -4.33 14.15
C GLU A 94 14.04 -3.49 12.91
N GLY A 95 15.32 -3.49 12.50
CA GLY A 95 15.76 -2.80 11.29
C GLY A 95 15.11 -3.32 10.01
N GLY A 96 14.76 -4.61 9.94
CA GLY A 96 14.06 -5.20 8.81
C GLY A 96 12.61 -4.72 8.68
N TYR A 97 11.90 -4.61 9.82
CA TYR A 97 10.56 -4.03 9.85
C TYR A 97 10.59 -2.53 9.53
N THR A 98 11.57 -1.80 10.04
CA THR A 98 11.76 -0.38 9.72
C THR A 98 12.02 -0.17 8.23
N ALA A 99 12.90 -0.97 7.62
CA ALA A 99 13.17 -0.94 6.19
C ALA A 99 11.92 -1.27 5.36
N LEU A 100 11.12 -2.25 5.80
CA LEU A 100 9.85 -2.60 5.18
C LEU A 100 8.87 -1.43 5.19
N TRP A 101 8.66 -0.79 6.35
CA TRP A 101 7.76 0.34 6.47
C TRP A 101 8.21 1.53 5.63
N LEU A 102 9.52 1.81 5.57
CA LEU A 102 10.07 2.85 4.69
C LEU A 102 9.84 2.54 3.21
N ALA A 103 10.05 1.29 2.78
CA ALA A 103 9.78 0.87 1.41
C ALA A 103 8.29 0.99 1.05
N ALA A 104 7.40 0.60 1.97
CA ALA A 104 5.95 0.74 1.81
C ALA A 104 5.52 2.21 1.75
N SER A 105 6.11 3.08 2.59
CA SER A 105 5.88 4.53 2.56
C SER A 105 6.32 5.12 1.23
N ALA A 106 7.52 4.77 0.73
CA ALA A 106 8.01 5.22 -0.57
C ALA A 106 7.08 4.78 -1.72
N ALA A 107 6.61 3.54 -1.72
CA ALA A 107 5.64 3.05 -2.69
C ALA A 107 4.31 3.82 -2.64
N ALA A 108 3.81 4.15 -1.44
CA ALA A 108 2.61 4.94 -1.25
C ALA A 108 2.78 6.39 -1.74
N VAL A 109 3.95 7.00 -1.53
CA VAL A 109 4.30 8.32 -2.08
C VAL A 109 4.35 8.28 -3.60
N LEU A 110 4.96 7.25 -4.21
CA LEU A 110 4.96 7.09 -5.66
C LEU A 110 3.54 6.97 -6.22
N ALA A 111 2.66 6.22 -5.56
CA ALA A 111 1.24 6.14 -5.95
C ALA A 111 0.51 7.48 -5.80
N LEU A 112 0.79 8.24 -4.74
CA LEU A 112 0.26 9.59 -4.55
C LEU A 112 0.70 10.51 -5.70
N VAL A 113 1.97 10.49 -6.06
CA VAL A 113 2.54 11.30 -7.14
C VAL A 113 1.95 10.89 -8.50
N ALA A 114 1.87 9.60 -8.80
CA ALA A 114 1.26 9.09 -10.03
C ALA A 114 -0.20 9.52 -10.18
N THR A 115 -0.98 9.44 -9.09
CA THR A 115 -2.38 9.88 -9.10
C THR A 115 -2.54 11.39 -9.18
N ALA A 116 -1.59 12.17 -8.65
CA ALA A 116 -1.57 13.62 -8.83
C ALA A 116 -1.28 14.00 -10.30
N PHE A 117 -0.37 13.29 -10.97
CA PHE A 117 -0.05 13.52 -12.37
C PHE A 117 -1.17 13.10 -13.33
N SER A 118 -1.85 11.97 -13.08
CA SER A 118 -2.98 11.54 -13.92
C SER A 118 -4.11 12.56 -13.90
N ARG A 119 -4.42 13.11 -12.72
CA ARG A 119 -5.48 14.11 -12.55
C ARG A 119 -5.19 15.43 -13.25
N ARG A 120 -3.93 15.83 -13.37
CA ARG A 120 -3.52 17.04 -14.10
C ARG A 120 -3.73 16.94 -15.62
N ARG A 121 -3.87 15.73 -16.16
CA ARG A 121 -4.13 15.51 -17.59
C ARG A 121 -5.61 15.54 -17.95
N GLU A 122 -6.49 15.46 -16.95
CA GLU A 122 -7.94 15.45 -17.11
C GLU A 122 -8.58 16.84 -16.89
N GLY A 123 -7.79 17.84 -16.49
CA GLY A 123 -8.24 19.22 -16.22
C GLY A 123 -7.66 20.25 -17.17
#